data_AF-A0A3N2R1B1-F1
#
_entry.id   AF-A0A3N2R1B1-F1
#
_cell.length_a   1.000
_cell.length_b   1.000
_cell.length_c   1.000
_cell.angle_alpha   90.00
_cell.angle_beta   90.00
_cell.angle_gamma   90.00
#
_symmetry.space_group_name_H-M   'P 1'
#
loop_
_entity.id
_entity.type
_entity.pdbx_description
1 polymer ?
#
loop_
_entity_poly.entity_id
_entity_poly.type
_entity_poly.pdbx_seq_one_letter_code
_entity_poly.pdbx_strand_id
1 'polypeptide(L)'
;MAEVRLTPLRRRAPEAVRDPARRAALASAYAAVRARRRDPHRRLALAEALIEAGHPRRVYRHLRWAMALAPPDWGGLSRVGEAFFRIGEHVAAGQVFARAQGLGVLAPRAHRTYAALLHKEGKVRDARRMLALSALMEPLRRPPVHHAGRLQVLRLRCFDNSRYQTERGRRSGLWTRSLKSGHFSLADLLPPGTADLHVLSAWGDSLALVEELPAVGVLINTIACADLNGPQLRNAESFLARFPYLPVINHPELVLGTARRTNALRLPLIDGIRFPRTEAVQMEEPADTLRRIEAKGLGYPLILRVAGTQTGLTMEKADTPEAALAWLRARTPRQALLAIEYLDLPDAEGHYRKMRCFFIDGQLYPVASLVSDTWQIHSGDRYRVMDRHAAAQARERAWLEDPEGHLGARPVAALQEVADQIGLDFFGIDFCLDPDGRVVVFEANAAMRHNFDHARAFPYTRPYLERISDAFVAMVRRRSAV
;
A
#
# COMPACT_ATOMS: atom_id res chain seq x y z
N MET A 1 53.18 -13.72 4.40
CA MET A 1 52.55 -12.41 4.67
C MET A 1 52.88 -11.48 3.52
N ALA A 2 51.95 -11.28 2.59
CA ALA A 2 52.06 -10.29 1.53
C ALA A 2 50.95 -9.26 1.75
N GLU A 3 51.34 -8.03 2.10
CA GLU A 3 50.44 -6.89 2.26
C GLU A 3 49.85 -6.50 0.90
N VAL A 4 48.58 -6.84 0.69
CA VAL A 4 47.78 -6.27 -0.40
C VAL A 4 47.40 -4.85 -0.01
N ARG A 5 48.11 -3.85 -0.55
CA ARG A 5 47.68 -2.45 -0.52
C ARG A 5 46.34 -2.31 -1.25
N LEU A 6 45.25 -2.26 -0.48
CA LEU A 6 43.94 -1.88 -0.98
C LEU A 6 43.99 -0.39 -1.39
N THR A 7 44.13 -0.17 -2.69
CA THR A 7 43.94 1.16 -3.29
C THR A 7 42.52 1.62 -2.96
N PRO A 8 42.30 2.83 -2.40
CA PRO A 8 40.96 3.30 -2.12
C PRO A 8 40.21 3.44 -3.45
N LEU A 9 39.17 2.61 -3.64
CA LEU A 9 38.16 2.77 -4.67
C LEU A 9 37.70 4.23 -4.66
N ARG A 10 38.15 5.01 -5.65
CA ARG A 10 37.62 6.36 -5.93
C ARG A 10 36.11 6.21 -5.95
N ARG A 11 35.42 6.72 -4.92
CA ARG A 11 33.96 6.75 -4.88
C ARG A 11 33.50 7.49 -6.14
N ARG A 12 32.95 6.74 -7.11
CA ARG A 12 32.28 7.33 -8.28
C ARG A 12 31.24 8.31 -7.75
N ALA A 13 31.23 9.54 -8.26
CA ALA A 13 30.17 10.50 -7.97
C ALA A 13 28.81 9.85 -8.26
N PRO A 14 27.77 10.06 -7.44
CA PRO A 14 26.46 9.45 -7.64
C PRO A 14 25.91 9.78 -9.04
N GLU A 15 25.28 8.81 -9.70
CA GLU A 15 24.68 8.91 -11.05
C GLU A 15 23.85 10.20 -11.25
N ALA A 16 23.19 10.69 -10.20
CA ALA A 16 22.41 11.92 -10.20
C ALA A 16 23.17 13.20 -10.61
N VAL A 17 24.51 13.23 -10.49
CA VAL A 17 25.35 14.38 -10.87
C VAL A 17 25.67 14.38 -12.38
N ARG A 18 25.47 13.26 -13.09
CA ARG A 18 25.82 13.14 -14.51
C ARG A 18 24.75 13.67 -15.46
N ASP A 19 23.52 13.84 -14.99
CA ASP A 19 22.39 14.38 -15.76
C ASP A 19 22.66 15.86 -16.16
N PRO A 20 22.83 16.17 -17.46
CA PRO A 20 23.07 17.54 -17.93
C PRO A 20 21.96 18.52 -17.55
N ALA A 21 20.70 18.08 -17.52
CA ALA A 21 19.56 18.93 -17.20
C ALA A 21 19.60 19.39 -15.74
N ARG A 22 19.93 18.48 -14.81
CA ARG A 22 20.10 18.81 -13.38
C ARG A 22 21.26 19.76 -13.14
N ARG A 23 22.37 19.58 -13.87
CA ARG A 23 23.53 20.49 -13.80
C ARG A 23 23.18 21.89 -14.29
N ALA A 24 22.48 22.00 -15.42
CA ALA A 24 22.00 23.27 -15.96
C ALA A 24 21.03 23.97 -14.99
N ALA A 25 20.06 23.23 -14.43
CA ALA A 25 19.12 23.75 -13.44
C ALA A 25 19.83 24.28 -12.18
N LEU A 26 20.81 23.52 -11.67
CA LEU A 26 21.60 23.96 -10.51
C LEU A 26 22.43 25.22 -10.81
N ALA A 27 23.07 25.29 -11.99
CA ALA A 27 23.84 26.46 -12.40
C ALA A 27 22.95 27.71 -12.52
N SER A 28 21.76 27.56 -13.12
CA SER A 28 20.74 28.61 -13.22
C SER A 28 20.29 29.09 -11.84
N ALA A 29 20.02 28.17 -10.90
CA ALA A 29 19.64 28.53 -9.53
C ALA A 29 20.75 29.30 -8.79
N TYR A 30 22.02 28.93 -8.99
CA TYR A 30 23.14 29.70 -8.45
C TYR A 30 23.23 31.11 -9.06
N ALA A 31 23.05 31.24 -10.37
CA ALA A 31 23.04 32.55 -11.04
C ALA A 31 21.89 33.44 -10.51
N ALA A 32 20.70 32.88 -10.34
CA ALA A 32 19.55 33.61 -9.79
C ALA A 32 19.82 34.16 -8.38
N VAL A 33 20.42 33.35 -7.49
CA VAL A 33 20.80 33.80 -6.14
C VAL A 33 21.90 34.86 -6.17
N ARG A 34 22.87 34.77 -7.11
CA ARG A 34 23.90 35.82 -7.27
C ARG A 34 23.29 37.15 -7.69
N ALA A 35 22.31 37.12 -8.60
CA ALA A 35 21.62 38.30 -9.09
C ALA A 35 20.76 38.99 -8.02
N ARG A 36 20.14 38.24 -7.09
CA ARG A 36 19.42 38.81 -5.93
C ARG A 36 19.66 37.98 -4.67
N ARG A 37 20.69 38.36 -3.91
CA ARG A 37 21.19 37.58 -2.76
C ARG A 37 20.23 37.52 -1.56
N ARG A 38 19.36 38.52 -1.42
CA ARG A 38 18.40 38.70 -0.32
C ARG A 38 16.97 38.22 -0.65
N ASP A 39 16.79 37.51 -1.77
CA ASP A 39 15.49 36.97 -2.18
C ASP A 39 15.27 35.57 -1.56
N PRO A 40 14.28 35.39 -0.66
CA PRO A 40 14.01 34.10 -0.01
C PRO A 40 13.53 33.02 -0.99
N HIS A 41 12.79 33.38 -2.04
CA HIS A 41 12.30 32.42 -3.04
C HIS A 41 13.44 31.82 -3.86
N ARG A 42 14.43 32.65 -4.23
CA ARG A 42 15.62 32.17 -4.97
C ARG A 42 16.50 31.27 -4.10
N ARG A 43 16.62 31.57 -2.80
CA ARG A 43 17.34 30.72 -1.85
C ARG A 43 16.67 29.36 -1.70
N LEU A 44 15.35 29.32 -1.63
CA LEU A 44 14.57 28.08 -1.61
C LEU A 44 14.71 27.30 -2.92
N ALA A 45 14.59 27.94 -4.08
CA ALA A 45 14.76 27.28 -5.38
C ALA A 45 16.16 26.67 -5.53
N LEU A 46 17.21 27.35 -5.06
CA LEU A 46 18.57 26.79 -5.01
C LEU A 46 18.66 25.59 -4.07
N ALA A 47 17.99 25.64 -2.91
CA ALA A 47 17.96 24.51 -1.99
C ALA A 47 17.30 23.27 -2.63
N GLU A 48 16.18 23.45 -3.34
CA GLU A 48 15.52 22.37 -4.07
C GLU A 48 16.39 21.82 -5.22
N ALA A 49 17.03 22.69 -6.00
CA ALA A 49 17.96 22.27 -7.05
C ALA A 49 19.17 21.49 -6.49
N LEU A 50 19.69 21.88 -5.32
CA LEU A 50 20.74 21.16 -4.61
C LEU A 50 20.29 19.77 -4.15
N ILE A 51 19.02 19.59 -3.77
CA ILE A 51 18.47 18.26 -3.45
C ILE A 51 18.47 17.40 -4.71
N GLU A 52 17.94 17.89 -5.83
CA GLU A 52 17.87 17.12 -7.08
C GLU A 52 19.24 16.76 -7.66
N ALA A 53 20.23 17.64 -7.46
CA ALA A 53 21.63 17.43 -7.85
C ALA A 53 22.43 16.54 -6.87
N GLY A 54 21.82 16.03 -5.79
CA GLY A 54 22.51 15.15 -4.84
C GLY A 54 23.52 15.86 -3.94
N HIS A 55 23.27 17.12 -3.59
CA HIS A 55 24.12 17.94 -2.71
C HIS A 55 23.43 18.34 -1.38
N PRO A 56 22.88 17.38 -0.60
CA PRO A 56 22.05 17.66 0.57
C PRO A 56 22.78 18.46 1.66
N ARG A 57 24.12 18.32 1.78
CA ARG A 57 24.93 19.05 2.78
C ARG A 57 24.87 20.58 2.62
N ARG A 58 24.60 21.08 1.41
CA ARG A 58 24.52 22.52 1.15
C ARG A 58 23.10 23.08 1.36
N VAL A 59 22.09 22.22 1.35
CA VAL A 59 20.66 22.59 1.37
C VAL A 59 20.30 23.34 2.65
N TYR A 60 20.72 22.82 3.81
CA TYR A 60 20.36 23.35 5.12
C TYR A 60 20.65 24.85 5.26
N ARG A 61 21.85 25.30 4.83
CA ARG A 61 22.25 26.71 4.86
C ARG A 61 21.33 27.59 4.02
N HIS A 62 20.97 27.13 2.83
CA HIS A 62 20.11 27.89 1.92
C HIS A 62 18.66 27.97 2.42
N LEU A 63 18.15 26.92 3.08
CA LEU A 63 16.84 26.95 3.74
C LEU A 63 16.81 27.91 4.93
N ARG A 64 17.85 27.92 5.78
CA ARG A 64 17.96 28.89 6.88
C ARG A 64 18.01 30.33 6.39
N TRP A 65 18.76 30.60 5.33
CA TRP A 65 18.78 31.94 4.72
C TRP A 65 17.43 32.31 4.11
N ALA A 66 16.75 31.38 3.44
CA ALA A 66 15.41 31.64 2.92
C ALA A 66 14.46 32.07 4.05
N MET A 67 14.44 31.34 5.17
CA MET A 67 13.58 31.69 6.32
C MET A 67 13.99 33.00 7.00
N ALA A 68 15.28 33.30 7.11
CA ALA A 68 15.75 34.54 7.75
C ALA A 68 15.45 35.79 6.91
N LEU A 69 15.33 35.64 5.59
CA LEU A 69 15.00 36.71 4.65
C LEU A 69 13.49 36.84 4.38
N ALA A 70 12.72 35.84 4.78
CA ALA A 70 11.30 35.76 4.50
C ALA A 70 10.47 36.61 5.47
N PRO A 71 9.37 37.23 5.00
CA PRO A 71 8.40 37.86 5.89
C PRO A 71 7.72 36.83 6.81
N PRO A 72 7.10 37.26 7.93
CA PRO A 72 6.51 36.36 8.92
C PRO A 72 5.50 35.35 8.36
N ASP A 73 4.67 35.79 7.41
CA ASP A 73 3.54 35.12 6.73
C ASP A 73 3.94 34.45 5.41
N TRP A 74 5.23 34.27 5.16
CA TRP A 74 5.73 33.80 3.87
C TRP A 74 5.18 32.42 3.47
N GLY A 75 4.42 32.36 2.37
CA GLY A 75 3.87 31.12 1.81
C GLY A 75 4.91 30.06 1.39
N GLY A 76 6.19 30.43 1.32
CA GLY A 76 7.29 29.50 1.03
C GLY A 76 7.61 28.50 2.15
N LEU A 77 7.06 28.68 3.37
CA LEU A 77 7.34 27.80 4.51
C LEU A 77 6.98 26.32 4.23
N SER A 78 5.88 26.06 3.52
CA SER A 78 5.48 24.71 3.12
C SER A 78 6.57 23.97 2.33
N ARG A 79 7.21 24.67 1.39
CA ARG A 79 8.29 24.12 0.55
C ARG A 79 9.59 23.98 1.33
N VAL A 80 9.88 24.91 2.26
CA VAL A 80 11.02 24.78 3.18
C VAL A 80 10.88 23.53 4.05
N GLY A 81 9.70 23.29 4.63
CA GLY A 81 9.45 22.10 5.43
C GLY A 81 9.61 20.81 4.63
N GLU A 82 9.08 20.74 3.40
CA GLU A 82 9.30 19.60 2.49
C GLU A 82 10.79 19.39 2.17
N ALA A 83 11.55 20.48 1.96
CA ALA A 83 12.98 20.40 1.68
C ALA A 83 13.77 19.87 2.90
N PHE A 84 13.51 20.37 4.12
CA PHE A 84 14.10 19.82 5.35
C PHE A 84 13.75 18.35 5.55
N PHE A 85 12.48 18.00 5.32
CA PHE A 85 12.02 16.61 5.40
C PHE A 85 12.83 15.71 4.47
N ARG A 86 12.95 16.07 3.17
CA ARG A 86 13.65 15.27 2.16
C ARG A 86 15.12 15.01 2.50
N ILE A 87 15.80 15.94 3.17
CA ILE A 87 17.19 15.77 3.58
C ILE A 87 17.36 15.08 4.95
N GLY A 88 16.26 14.76 5.64
CA GLY A 88 16.26 14.04 6.92
C GLY A 88 16.25 14.92 8.16
N GLU A 89 16.12 16.24 8.00
CA GLU A 89 16.04 17.21 9.09
C GLU A 89 14.61 17.28 9.64
N HIS A 90 14.12 16.16 10.16
CA HIS A 90 12.71 15.99 10.52
C HIS A 90 12.24 16.93 11.64
N VAL A 91 13.10 17.23 12.62
CA VAL A 91 12.76 18.18 13.70
C VAL A 91 12.55 19.58 13.13
N ALA A 92 13.49 20.05 12.29
CA ALA A 92 13.36 21.35 11.63
C ALA A 92 12.15 21.38 10.69
N ALA A 93 11.89 20.30 9.95
CA ALA A 93 10.71 20.17 9.10
C ALA A 93 9.41 20.30 9.92
N GLY A 94 9.31 19.58 11.04
CA GLY A 94 8.17 19.63 11.95
C GLY A 94 7.92 21.03 12.51
N GLN A 95 8.97 21.72 12.95
CA GLN A 95 8.89 23.11 13.42
C GLN A 95 8.39 24.07 12.34
N VAL A 96 8.91 23.94 11.11
CA VAL A 96 8.49 24.76 9.97
C VAL A 96 7.03 24.48 9.59
N PHE A 97 6.62 23.20 9.58
CA PHE A 97 5.22 22.84 9.31
C PHE A 97 4.27 23.35 10.40
N ALA A 98 4.64 23.22 11.68
CA ALA A 98 3.85 23.76 12.79
C ALA A 98 3.67 25.28 12.67
N ARG A 99 4.75 26.01 12.35
CA ARG A 99 4.69 27.46 12.09
C ARG A 99 3.79 27.79 10.90
N ALA A 100 3.97 27.11 9.76
CA ALA A 100 3.14 27.32 8.58
C ALA A 100 1.65 27.01 8.83
N GLN A 101 1.36 25.99 9.65
CA GLN A 101 0.01 25.65 10.08
C GLN A 101 -0.61 26.77 10.93
N GLY A 102 0.13 27.29 11.91
CA GLY A 102 -0.33 28.39 12.77
C GLY A 102 -0.61 29.69 12.01
N LEU A 103 0.05 29.88 10.86
CA LEU A 103 -0.16 31.02 9.97
C LEU A 103 -1.23 30.77 8.87
N GLY A 104 -1.79 29.56 8.78
CA GLY A 104 -2.76 29.21 7.73
C GLY A 104 -2.15 29.08 6.31
N VAL A 105 -0.82 28.98 6.18
CA VAL A 105 -0.11 28.91 4.89
C VAL A 105 0.43 27.51 4.56
N LEU A 106 0.05 26.48 5.34
CA LEU A 106 0.48 25.12 5.12
C LEU A 106 -0.25 24.50 3.92
N ALA A 107 0.49 24.10 2.87
CA ALA A 107 -0.08 23.52 1.67
C ALA A 107 -0.58 22.08 1.90
N PRO A 108 -1.52 21.55 1.08
CA PRO A 108 -2.07 20.20 1.24
C PRO A 108 -1.00 19.08 1.16
N ARG A 109 -0.01 19.26 0.28
CA ARG A 109 1.15 18.35 0.22
C ARG A 109 1.91 18.32 1.55
N ALA A 110 2.18 19.49 2.13
CA ALA A 110 2.94 19.63 3.36
C ALA A 110 2.18 19.09 4.59
N HIS A 111 0.85 19.25 4.64
CA HIS A 111 -0.01 18.60 5.62
C HIS A 111 0.21 17.07 5.67
N ARG A 112 0.28 16.41 4.50
CA ARG A 112 0.54 14.96 4.42
C ARG A 112 1.93 14.57 4.94
N THR A 113 2.94 15.42 4.75
CA THR A 113 4.28 15.19 5.31
C THR A 113 4.30 15.40 6.81
N TYR A 114 3.65 16.46 7.28
CA TYR A 114 3.58 16.76 8.69
C TYR A 114 2.83 15.67 9.44
N ALA A 115 1.74 15.15 8.88
CA ALA A 115 1.04 13.97 9.38
C ALA A 115 1.97 12.76 9.57
N ALA A 116 2.88 12.51 8.62
CA ALA A 116 3.84 11.42 8.70
C ALA A 116 4.83 11.59 9.87
N LEU A 117 5.27 12.83 10.12
CA LEU A 117 6.16 13.16 11.24
C LEU A 117 5.44 13.05 12.58
N LEU A 118 4.23 13.61 12.70
CA LEU A 118 3.39 13.51 13.89
C LEU A 118 3.07 12.06 14.23
N HIS A 119 2.76 11.24 13.23
CA HIS A 119 2.54 9.82 13.43
C HIS A 119 3.79 9.11 13.96
N LYS A 120 4.97 9.42 13.40
CA LYS A 120 6.26 8.89 13.88
C LYS A 120 6.56 9.29 15.34
N GLU A 121 6.07 10.43 15.79
CA GLU A 121 6.17 10.90 17.19
C GLU A 121 5.09 10.30 18.11
N GLY A 122 4.19 9.45 17.61
CA GLY A 122 3.08 8.88 18.39
C GLY A 122 1.86 9.81 18.53
N LYS A 123 1.87 11.00 17.90
CA LYS A 123 0.76 11.97 17.92
C LYS A 123 -0.31 11.60 16.87
N VAL A 124 -0.93 10.44 17.06
CA VAL A 124 -1.86 9.85 16.07
C VAL A 124 -3.07 10.74 15.79
N ARG A 125 -3.63 11.39 16.81
CA ARG A 125 -4.78 12.29 16.64
C ARG A 125 -4.44 13.50 15.77
N ASP A 126 -3.31 14.15 16.04
CA ASP A 126 -2.84 15.31 15.27
C ASP A 126 -2.49 14.93 13.83
N ALA A 127 -1.86 13.76 13.66
CA ALA A 127 -1.57 13.22 12.32
C ALA A 127 -2.85 13.05 11.49
N ARG A 128 -3.91 12.48 12.09
CA ARG A 128 -5.22 12.32 11.43
C ARG A 128 -5.83 13.67 11.07
N ARG A 129 -5.77 14.66 11.97
CA ARG A 129 -6.24 16.02 11.70
C ARG A 129 -5.53 16.65 10.49
N MET A 130 -4.22 16.46 10.37
CA MET A 130 -3.47 16.97 9.21
C MET A 130 -3.89 16.29 7.90
N LEU A 131 -4.22 15.00 7.91
CA LEU A 131 -4.75 14.32 6.72
C LEU A 131 -6.15 14.80 6.34
N ALA A 132 -7.02 15.01 7.33
CA ALA A 132 -8.34 15.59 7.13
C ALA A 132 -8.25 16.95 6.43
N LEU A 133 -7.43 17.86 6.97
CA LEU A 133 -7.20 19.18 6.37
C LEU A 133 -6.64 19.06 4.94
N SER A 134 -5.69 18.16 4.70
CA SER A 134 -5.18 17.94 3.34
C SER A 134 -6.27 17.49 2.36
N ALA A 135 -7.19 16.62 2.77
CA ALA A 135 -8.27 16.13 1.90
C ALA A 135 -9.31 17.22 1.64
N LEU A 136 -9.64 18.04 2.65
CA LEU A 136 -10.56 19.17 2.50
C LEU A 136 -10.00 20.28 1.60
N MET A 137 -8.69 20.56 1.69
CA MET A 137 -8.06 21.60 0.88
C MET A 137 -7.77 21.19 -0.58
N GLU A 138 -7.49 19.90 -0.82
CA GLU A 138 -7.19 19.36 -2.16
C GLU A 138 -7.80 17.95 -2.26
N PRO A 139 -9.14 17.84 -2.38
CA PRO A 139 -9.79 16.54 -2.51
C PRO A 139 -9.39 15.89 -3.83
N LEU A 140 -9.29 16.67 -4.91
CA LEU A 140 -8.84 16.24 -6.23
C LEU A 140 -7.48 16.86 -6.56
N ARG A 141 -6.46 16.01 -6.74
CA ARG A 141 -5.15 16.42 -7.22
C ARG A 141 -4.92 15.99 -8.66
N ARG A 142 -4.66 16.94 -9.55
CA ARG A 142 -4.34 16.68 -10.97
C ARG A 142 -2.87 16.28 -11.16
N PRO A 143 -2.53 15.54 -12.23
CA PRO A 143 -1.14 15.30 -12.62
C PRO A 143 -0.45 16.63 -12.95
N PRO A 144 0.87 16.76 -12.71
CA PRO A 144 1.60 18.02 -12.94
C PRO A 144 1.73 18.39 -14.42
N VAL A 145 1.69 17.38 -15.30
CA VAL A 145 1.78 17.53 -16.76
C VAL A 145 0.78 16.56 -17.38
N HIS A 146 0.02 17.04 -18.36
CA HIS A 146 -0.83 16.23 -19.20
C HIS A 146 -0.04 15.75 -20.42
N HIS A 147 -0.06 14.44 -20.69
CA HIS A 147 0.63 13.84 -21.81
C HIS A 147 -0.38 13.26 -22.80
N ALA A 148 -0.38 13.81 -24.02
CA ALA A 148 -1.13 13.22 -25.12
C ALA A 148 -0.66 11.77 -25.35
N GLY A 149 -1.60 10.82 -25.38
CA GLY A 149 -1.32 9.39 -25.57
C GLY A 149 -1.15 8.56 -24.29
N ARG A 150 -1.17 9.18 -23.09
CA ARG A 150 -1.29 8.45 -21.83
C ARG A 150 -2.75 8.31 -21.40
N LEU A 151 -3.05 7.21 -20.70
CA LEU A 151 -4.36 7.03 -20.09
C LEU A 151 -4.61 8.11 -19.04
N GLN A 152 -5.80 8.71 -19.07
CA GLN A 152 -6.25 9.64 -18.03
C GLN A 152 -7.07 8.86 -17.02
N VAL A 153 -6.48 8.62 -15.84
CA VAL A 153 -7.05 7.73 -14.82
C VAL A 153 -7.30 8.51 -13.54
N LEU A 154 -8.49 8.36 -12.97
CA LEU A 154 -8.83 8.87 -11.64
C LEU A 154 -8.58 7.80 -10.59
N ARG A 155 -7.55 7.96 -9.77
CA ARG A 155 -7.31 7.10 -8.62
C ARG A 155 -8.10 7.59 -7.41
N LEU A 156 -9.02 6.77 -6.90
CA LEU A 156 -9.66 6.99 -5.60
C LEU A 156 -8.86 6.33 -4.48
N ARG A 157 -8.71 7.06 -3.37
CA ARG A 157 -8.14 6.61 -2.09
C ARG A 157 -8.83 7.32 -0.93
N CYS A 158 -8.61 6.85 0.30
CA CYS A 158 -9.10 7.50 1.52
C CYS A 158 -7.99 7.73 2.56
N PHE A 159 -8.27 8.55 3.58
CA PHE A 159 -7.36 8.84 4.69
C PHE A 159 -7.87 8.42 6.07
N ASP A 160 -9.17 8.12 6.24
CA ASP A 160 -9.83 7.90 7.54
C ASP A 160 -9.11 6.89 8.43
N ASN A 161 -8.69 5.78 7.84
CA ASN A 161 -8.00 4.68 8.48
C ASN A 161 -6.63 4.39 7.84
N SER A 162 -6.07 5.40 7.17
CA SER A 162 -4.74 5.34 6.56
C SER A 162 -3.76 6.27 7.26
N ARG A 163 -2.48 6.02 7.04
CA ARG A 163 -1.41 6.85 7.59
C ARG A 163 -0.30 7.03 6.58
N TYR A 164 0.38 8.16 6.64
CA TYR A 164 1.67 8.29 5.97
C TYR A 164 2.79 7.80 6.87
N GLN A 165 3.69 7.00 6.30
CA GLN A 165 4.92 6.56 6.96
C GLN A 165 6.12 7.20 6.25
N THR A 166 7.10 7.63 7.04
CA THR A 166 8.37 8.14 6.51
C THR A 166 9.24 6.99 6.03
N GLU A 167 9.82 7.12 4.84
CA GLU A 167 10.69 6.12 4.23
C GLU A 167 11.95 6.78 3.71
N ARG A 168 13.10 6.11 3.85
CA ARG A 168 14.37 6.59 3.30
C ARG A 168 14.68 5.82 2.03
N GLY A 169 14.82 6.52 0.91
CA GLY A 169 15.19 5.91 -0.37
C GLY A 169 16.59 5.32 -0.29
N ARG A 170 16.74 4.00 -0.49
CA ARG A 170 18.03 3.30 -0.40
C ARG A 170 19.06 3.85 -1.40
N ARG A 171 18.62 4.19 -2.62
CA ARG A 171 19.49 4.71 -3.69
C ARG A 171 19.77 6.21 -3.58
N SER A 172 18.73 7.02 -3.33
CA SER A 172 18.85 8.48 -3.27
C SER A 172 19.36 9.00 -1.93
N GLY A 173 19.20 8.23 -0.86
CA GLY A 173 19.42 8.67 0.52
C GLY A 173 18.40 9.69 1.04
N LEU A 174 17.50 10.17 0.18
CA LEU A 174 16.46 11.15 0.49
C LEU A 174 15.26 10.50 1.17
N TRP A 175 14.58 11.28 2.00
CA TRP A 175 13.36 10.86 2.66
C TRP A 175 12.13 11.16 1.80
N THR A 176 11.18 10.23 1.84
CA THR A 176 9.87 10.30 1.20
C THR A 176 8.81 9.82 2.18
N ARG A 177 7.55 9.85 1.76
CA ARG A 177 6.43 9.30 2.51
C ARG A 177 5.59 8.39 1.62
N SER A 178 5.11 7.31 2.19
CA SER A 178 4.16 6.41 1.53
C SER A 178 2.88 6.30 2.33
N LEU A 179 1.75 6.21 1.63
CA LEU A 179 0.46 5.96 2.28
C LEU A 179 0.37 4.46 2.60
N LYS A 180 0.01 4.13 3.83
CA LYS A 180 -0.18 2.77 4.33
C LYS A 180 -1.63 2.54 4.75
N SER A 181 -1.97 1.25 4.80
CA SER A 181 -3.25 0.68 5.24
C SER A 181 -4.40 0.85 4.25
N GLY A 182 -5.14 -0.24 4.03
CA GLY A 182 -6.44 -0.24 3.37
C GLY A 182 -6.46 -0.04 1.86
N HIS A 183 -5.30 -0.02 1.20
CA HIS A 183 -5.18 0.22 -0.24
C HIS A 183 -4.23 -0.75 -0.92
N PHE A 184 -4.49 -1.08 -2.18
CA PHE A 184 -3.49 -1.70 -3.04
C PHE A 184 -2.65 -0.64 -3.78
N SER A 185 -1.45 -1.04 -4.19
CA SER A 185 -0.49 -0.17 -4.87
C SER A 185 -0.62 -0.31 -6.38
N LEU A 186 -0.65 0.82 -7.09
CA LEU A 186 -0.59 0.85 -8.55
C LEU A 186 0.84 0.85 -9.10
N ALA A 187 1.87 0.95 -8.25
CA ALA A 187 3.24 1.22 -8.70
C ALA A 187 3.79 0.16 -9.67
N ASP A 188 3.49 -1.13 -9.41
CA ASP A 188 3.92 -2.24 -10.24
C ASP A 188 2.81 -2.75 -11.17
N LEU A 189 1.55 -2.31 -10.98
CA LEU A 189 0.41 -2.63 -11.86
C LEU A 189 0.29 -1.65 -13.04
N LEU A 190 0.64 -0.38 -12.82
CA LEU A 190 0.69 0.67 -13.82
C LEU A 190 2.11 1.23 -13.87
N PRO A 191 2.98 0.67 -14.74
CA PRO A 191 4.35 1.13 -14.88
C PRO A 191 4.43 2.64 -15.16
N PRO A 192 5.52 3.31 -14.74
CA PRO A 192 5.72 4.73 -15.03
C PRO A 192 5.61 5.04 -16.53
N GLY A 193 4.82 6.06 -16.86
CA GLY A 193 4.59 6.46 -18.25
C GLY A 193 3.33 5.89 -18.89
N THR A 194 2.63 4.97 -18.24
CA THR A 194 1.38 4.36 -18.76
C THR A 194 0.16 5.29 -18.63
N ALA A 195 0.03 5.97 -17.49
CA ALA A 195 -1.14 6.79 -17.17
C ALA A 195 -0.74 8.09 -16.47
N ASP A 196 -1.47 9.16 -16.74
CA ASP A 196 -1.49 10.35 -15.91
C ASP A 196 -2.57 10.16 -14.83
N LEU A 197 -2.14 10.21 -13.57
CA LEU A 197 -3.02 9.92 -12.43
C LEU A 197 -3.56 11.21 -11.81
N HIS A 198 -4.87 11.42 -11.97
CA HIS A 198 -5.65 12.28 -11.09
C HIS A 198 -5.90 11.52 -9.79
N VAL A 199 -5.80 12.16 -8.63
CA VAL A 199 -5.93 11.47 -7.33
C VAL A 199 -7.01 12.14 -6.50
N LEU A 200 -8.11 11.42 -6.33
CA LEU A 200 -9.22 11.77 -5.45
C LEU A 200 -8.96 11.18 -4.05
N SER A 201 -8.92 12.03 -3.03
CA SER A 201 -8.60 11.67 -1.65
C SER A 201 -9.80 11.91 -0.75
N ALA A 202 -10.48 10.84 -0.35
CA ALA A 202 -11.62 10.88 0.55
C ALA A 202 -11.20 11.01 2.02
N TRP A 203 -11.98 11.76 2.78
CA TRP A 203 -11.99 11.84 4.24
C TRP A 203 -13.41 12.17 4.70
N GLY A 204 -13.99 11.39 5.63
CA GLY A 204 -15.39 11.60 6.03
C GLY A 204 -16.31 11.69 4.80
N ASP A 205 -17.03 12.81 4.69
CA ASP A 205 -17.95 13.16 3.59
C ASP A 205 -17.35 14.11 2.54
N SER A 206 -16.03 14.39 2.58
CA SER A 206 -15.38 15.38 1.69
C SER A 206 -15.54 15.15 0.19
N LEU A 207 -15.93 13.95 -0.25
CA LEU A 207 -16.30 13.71 -1.66
C LEU A 207 -17.52 14.52 -2.09
N ALA A 208 -18.39 14.91 -1.16
CA ALA A 208 -19.52 15.80 -1.43
C ALA A 208 -19.08 17.19 -1.93
N LEU A 209 -17.86 17.63 -1.60
CA LEU A 209 -17.28 18.90 -2.05
C LEU A 209 -16.79 18.87 -3.50
N VAL A 210 -16.78 17.69 -4.14
CA VAL A 210 -16.34 17.54 -5.53
C VAL A 210 -17.56 17.56 -6.43
N GLU A 211 -17.75 18.67 -7.13
CA GLU A 211 -18.87 18.87 -8.06
C GLU A 211 -18.59 18.24 -9.43
N GLU A 212 -17.37 18.44 -9.94
CA GLU A 212 -16.94 18.01 -11.27
C GLU A 212 -15.71 17.10 -11.21
N LEU A 213 -15.65 16.16 -12.15
CA LEU A 213 -14.49 15.31 -12.36
C LEU A 213 -13.66 15.79 -13.55
N PRO A 214 -12.34 15.57 -13.55
CA PRO A 214 -11.53 15.83 -14.74
C PRO A 214 -11.94 14.86 -15.86
N ALA A 215 -11.64 15.21 -17.11
CA ALA A 215 -11.82 14.28 -18.23
C ALA A 215 -10.90 13.06 -18.06
N VAL A 216 -11.48 11.96 -17.57
CA VAL A 216 -10.83 10.67 -17.34
C VAL A 216 -11.67 9.57 -17.98
N GLY A 217 -11.02 8.52 -18.47
CA GLY A 217 -11.72 7.37 -19.06
C GLY A 217 -12.12 6.32 -18.02
N VAL A 218 -11.49 6.31 -16.84
CA VAL A 218 -11.76 5.30 -15.82
C VAL A 218 -11.36 5.78 -14.43
N LEU A 219 -12.14 5.36 -13.42
CA LEU A 219 -11.77 5.46 -12.01
C LEU A 219 -11.18 4.14 -11.52
N ILE A 220 -9.99 4.19 -10.92
CA ILE A 220 -9.42 3.08 -10.18
C ILE A 220 -9.60 3.33 -8.67
N ASN A 221 -10.51 2.59 -8.06
CA ASN A 221 -10.71 2.53 -6.62
C ASN A 221 -9.60 1.70 -5.97
N THR A 222 -8.65 2.40 -5.35
CA THR A 222 -7.58 1.72 -4.60
C THR A 222 -7.96 1.43 -3.16
N ILE A 223 -9.14 1.85 -2.68
CA ILE A 223 -9.65 1.48 -1.35
C ILE A 223 -10.05 0.00 -1.40
N ALA A 224 -9.32 -0.84 -0.66
CA ALA A 224 -9.27 -2.27 -0.95
C ALA A 224 -9.69 -3.16 0.23
N CYS A 225 -9.71 -2.61 1.45
CA CYS A 225 -10.00 -3.37 2.66
C CYS A 225 -11.35 -2.95 3.25
N ALA A 226 -12.39 -3.75 3.02
CA ALA A 226 -13.74 -3.50 3.52
C ALA A 226 -13.82 -3.50 5.05
N ASP A 227 -13.09 -4.40 5.72
CA ASP A 227 -13.02 -4.47 7.18
C ASP A 227 -12.48 -3.17 7.80
N LEU A 228 -11.69 -2.38 7.04
CA LEU A 228 -11.10 -1.14 7.50
C LEU A 228 -11.86 0.10 7.02
N ASN A 229 -12.39 0.09 5.80
CA ASN A 229 -12.87 1.30 5.12
C ASN A 229 -14.35 1.23 4.71
N GLY A 230 -15.16 0.41 5.39
CA GLY A 230 -16.58 0.25 5.09
C GLY A 230 -17.36 1.57 4.93
N PRO A 231 -17.30 2.52 5.89
CA PRO A 231 -17.99 3.81 5.73
C PRO A 231 -17.54 4.60 4.49
N GLN A 232 -16.24 4.61 4.20
CA GLN A 232 -15.67 5.35 3.07
C GLN A 232 -16.00 4.71 1.74
N LEU A 233 -16.11 3.37 1.68
CA LEU A 233 -16.58 2.68 0.47
C LEU A 233 -18.04 3.03 0.18
N ARG A 234 -18.91 3.11 1.20
CA ARG A 234 -20.30 3.60 1.03
C ARG A 234 -20.35 5.06 0.60
N ASN A 235 -19.52 5.92 1.19
CA ASN A 235 -19.45 7.32 0.75
C ASN A 235 -18.97 7.43 -0.70
N ALA A 236 -18.03 6.57 -1.13
CA ALA A 236 -17.57 6.52 -2.51
C ALA A 236 -18.64 6.01 -3.47
N GLU A 237 -19.40 4.99 -3.08
CA GLU A 237 -20.57 4.49 -3.82
C GLU A 237 -21.61 5.61 -4.03
N SER A 238 -22.03 6.29 -2.96
CA SER A 238 -22.97 7.42 -3.04
C SER A 238 -22.43 8.56 -3.91
N PHE A 239 -21.12 8.82 -3.86
CA PHE A 239 -20.47 9.81 -4.72
C PHE A 239 -20.52 9.39 -6.20
N LEU A 240 -20.24 8.11 -6.49
CA LEU A 240 -20.19 7.58 -7.86
C LEU A 240 -21.57 7.48 -8.52
N ALA A 241 -22.65 7.39 -7.74
CA ALA A 241 -24.01 7.47 -8.26
C ALA A 241 -24.28 8.76 -9.06
N ARG A 242 -23.50 9.83 -8.83
CA ARG A 242 -23.56 11.09 -9.59
C ARG A 242 -22.87 11.02 -10.96
N PHE A 243 -22.08 9.98 -11.21
CA PHE A 243 -21.29 9.78 -12.42
C PHE A 243 -21.54 8.38 -13.01
N PRO A 244 -22.79 8.04 -13.37
CA PRO A 244 -23.20 6.66 -13.70
C PRO A 244 -22.50 6.08 -14.94
N TYR A 245 -21.96 6.94 -15.82
CA TYR A 245 -21.26 6.53 -17.03
C TYR A 245 -19.75 6.35 -16.84
N LEU A 246 -19.18 6.72 -15.69
CA LEU A 246 -17.75 6.59 -15.45
C LEU A 246 -17.41 5.12 -15.14
N PRO A 247 -16.58 4.44 -15.95
CA PRO A 247 -16.15 3.08 -15.63
C PRO A 247 -15.33 3.05 -14.35
N VAL A 248 -15.55 2.04 -13.50
CA VAL A 248 -14.91 1.91 -12.18
C VAL A 248 -14.22 0.55 -12.03
N ILE A 249 -13.00 0.55 -11.48
CA ILE A 249 -12.18 -0.64 -11.18
C ILE A 249 -11.62 -0.52 -9.76
N ASN A 250 -12.02 -1.29 -8.75
CA ASN A 250 -13.24 -2.05 -8.63
C ASN A 250 -14.36 -1.17 -8.06
N HIS A 251 -15.62 -1.46 -8.38
CA HIS A 251 -16.74 -0.73 -7.78
C HIS A 251 -16.74 -0.82 -6.24
N PRO A 252 -16.92 0.28 -5.48
CA PRO A 252 -16.86 0.25 -4.00
C PRO A 252 -17.84 -0.71 -3.34
N GLU A 253 -19.04 -0.89 -3.92
CA GLU A 253 -20.05 -1.84 -3.47
C GLU A 253 -19.53 -3.28 -3.48
N LEU A 254 -18.87 -3.69 -4.57
CA LEU A 254 -18.28 -5.03 -4.67
C LEU A 254 -17.15 -5.21 -3.68
N VAL A 255 -16.33 -4.15 -3.46
CA VAL A 255 -15.26 -4.20 -2.46
C VAL A 255 -15.85 -4.41 -1.06
N LEU A 256 -16.95 -3.76 -0.70
CA LEU A 256 -17.65 -3.96 0.59
C LEU A 256 -18.01 -5.43 0.82
N GLY A 257 -18.39 -6.15 -0.24
CA GLY A 257 -18.71 -7.59 -0.22
C GLY A 257 -17.52 -8.50 0.14
N THR A 258 -16.29 -8.00 0.09
CA THR A 258 -15.06 -8.79 0.32
C THR A 258 -14.51 -8.74 1.75
N ALA A 259 -15.29 -8.22 2.71
CA ALA A 259 -14.93 -8.30 4.12
C ALA A 259 -14.71 -9.76 4.55
N ARG A 260 -13.73 -10.01 5.43
CA ARG A 260 -13.27 -11.37 5.70
C ARG A 260 -14.38 -12.28 6.25
N ARG A 261 -15.23 -11.74 7.14
CA ARG A 261 -16.41 -12.45 7.64
C ARG A 261 -17.43 -12.73 6.54
N THR A 262 -17.68 -11.78 5.65
CA THR A 262 -18.63 -11.95 4.54
C THR A 262 -18.19 -13.10 3.63
N ASN A 263 -16.91 -13.14 3.27
CA ASN A 263 -16.35 -14.25 2.49
C ASN A 263 -16.42 -15.59 3.23
N ALA A 264 -16.16 -15.62 4.53
CA ALA A 264 -16.27 -16.84 5.33
C ALA A 264 -17.69 -17.42 5.41
N LEU A 265 -18.73 -16.60 5.20
CA LEU A 265 -20.12 -17.05 5.18
C LEU A 265 -20.56 -17.59 3.81
N ARG A 266 -20.04 -17.01 2.72
CA ARG A 266 -20.53 -17.29 1.36
C ARG A 266 -19.66 -18.22 0.53
N LEU A 267 -18.33 -18.18 0.70
CA LEU A 267 -17.41 -18.96 -0.12
C LEU A 267 -17.41 -20.48 0.20
N PRO A 268 -17.63 -20.95 1.44
CA PRO A 268 -17.81 -22.37 1.72
C PRO A 268 -19.00 -23.05 1.05
N LEU A 269 -19.92 -22.27 0.46
CA LEU A 269 -21.08 -22.81 -0.26
C LEU A 269 -20.71 -23.30 -1.67
N ILE A 270 -19.50 -22.99 -2.14
CA ILE A 270 -18.94 -23.40 -3.42
C ILE A 270 -18.33 -24.81 -3.27
N ASP A 271 -18.63 -25.73 -4.19
CA ASP A 271 -18.06 -27.09 -4.12
C ASP A 271 -16.54 -27.04 -4.20
N GLY A 272 -15.88 -27.89 -3.41
CA GLY A 272 -14.43 -27.94 -3.35
C GLY A 272 -13.76 -26.74 -2.66
N ILE A 273 -14.51 -25.79 -2.10
CA ILE A 273 -13.96 -24.69 -1.29
C ILE A 273 -14.09 -24.99 0.20
N ARG A 274 -12.98 -24.76 0.92
CA ARG A 274 -12.96 -24.66 2.38
C ARG A 274 -12.53 -23.25 2.76
N PHE A 275 -13.27 -22.62 3.66
CA PHE A 275 -12.90 -21.31 4.21
C PHE A 275 -12.96 -21.41 5.75
N PRO A 276 -11.94 -20.94 6.49
CA PRO A 276 -11.98 -20.97 7.95
C PRO A 276 -13.15 -20.18 8.51
N ARG A 277 -13.90 -20.76 9.44
CA ARG A 277 -14.98 -20.03 10.14
C ARG A 277 -14.41 -18.75 10.73
N THR A 278 -15.05 -17.62 10.44
CA THR A 278 -14.54 -16.29 10.84
C THR A 278 -15.66 -15.49 11.49
N GLU A 279 -15.42 -15.09 12.73
CA GLU A 279 -16.37 -14.37 13.55
C GLU A 279 -15.91 -12.95 13.84
N ALA A 280 -16.76 -11.97 13.53
CA ALA A 280 -16.55 -10.59 13.92
C ALA A 280 -16.96 -10.41 15.39
N VAL A 281 -16.09 -9.74 16.14
CA VAL A 281 -16.27 -9.50 17.57
C VAL A 281 -15.83 -8.07 17.86
N GLN A 282 -16.58 -7.35 18.70
CA GLN A 282 -16.16 -6.05 19.19
C GLN A 282 -15.51 -6.25 20.55
N MET A 283 -14.36 -5.61 20.78
CA MET A 283 -13.68 -5.64 22.07
C MET A 283 -14.52 -4.92 23.13
N GLU A 284 -14.92 -5.66 24.16
CA GLU A 284 -15.56 -5.18 25.38
C GLU A 284 -14.63 -5.47 26.57
N GLU A 285 -15.15 -5.99 27.68
CA GLU A 285 -14.32 -6.59 28.72
C GLU A 285 -13.67 -7.89 28.19
N PRO A 286 -12.37 -8.16 28.47
CA PRO A 286 -11.66 -9.30 27.88
C PRO A 286 -12.33 -10.65 28.14
N ALA A 287 -12.79 -10.91 29.37
CA ALA A 287 -13.43 -12.17 29.73
C ALA A 287 -14.79 -12.35 29.04
N ASP A 288 -15.58 -11.29 28.93
CA ASP A 288 -16.86 -11.31 28.24
C ASP A 288 -16.69 -11.50 26.73
N THR A 289 -15.69 -10.82 26.17
CA THR A 289 -15.31 -10.97 24.77
C THR A 289 -14.91 -12.41 24.45
N LEU A 290 -14.12 -13.04 25.34
CA LEU A 290 -13.73 -14.44 25.21
C LEU A 290 -14.95 -15.38 25.27
N ARG A 291 -15.82 -15.23 26.28
CA ARG A 291 -17.05 -16.02 26.39
C ARG A 291 -17.93 -15.90 25.15
N ARG A 292 -18.03 -14.70 24.55
CA ARG A 292 -18.77 -14.49 23.29
C ARG A 292 -18.10 -15.18 22.09
N ILE A 293 -16.78 -15.27 22.04
CA ILE A 293 -16.05 -16.02 21.00
C ILE A 293 -16.36 -17.51 21.14
N GLU A 294 -16.25 -18.06 22.35
CA GLU A 294 -16.48 -19.48 22.63
C GLU A 294 -17.95 -19.88 22.42
N ALA A 295 -18.90 -19.01 22.78
CA ALA A 295 -20.33 -19.22 22.54
C ALA A 295 -20.69 -19.32 21.04
N LYS A 296 -19.82 -18.84 20.15
CA LYS A 296 -19.96 -19.03 18.69
C LYS A 296 -19.44 -20.38 18.20
N GLY A 297 -18.93 -21.21 19.11
CA GLY A 297 -18.46 -22.57 18.82
C GLY A 297 -17.14 -22.61 18.04
N LEU A 298 -16.25 -21.64 18.24
CA LEU A 298 -14.86 -21.72 17.77
C LEU A 298 -14.03 -22.47 18.81
N GLY A 299 -13.33 -23.52 18.39
CA GLY A 299 -12.42 -24.31 19.23
C GLY A 299 -10.99 -23.81 19.17
N TYR A 300 -10.13 -24.33 20.06
CA TYR A 300 -8.70 -24.04 20.09
C TYR A 300 -7.89 -25.10 19.32
N PRO A 301 -6.75 -24.74 18.70
CA PRO A 301 -6.26 -23.37 18.55
C PRO A 301 -7.17 -22.51 17.67
N LEU A 302 -7.20 -21.20 17.93
CA LEU A 302 -7.88 -20.21 17.09
C LEU A 302 -6.97 -19.02 16.80
N ILE A 303 -7.24 -18.33 15.70
CA ILE A 303 -6.52 -17.13 15.31
C ILE A 303 -7.32 -15.90 15.77
N LEU A 304 -6.68 -15.04 16.56
CA LEU A 304 -7.19 -13.71 16.92
C LEU A 304 -6.49 -12.64 16.09
N ARG A 305 -7.24 -11.66 15.61
CA ARG A 305 -6.67 -10.47 14.95
C ARG A 305 -7.56 -9.25 15.09
N VAL A 306 -6.96 -8.07 14.99
CA VAL A 306 -7.69 -6.83 14.77
C VAL A 306 -8.22 -6.81 13.33
N ALA A 307 -9.48 -6.42 13.15
CA ALA A 307 -10.09 -6.30 11.83
C ALA A 307 -9.37 -5.23 10.98
N GLY A 308 -9.25 -5.47 9.67
CA GLY A 308 -8.65 -4.52 8.73
C GLY A 308 -7.12 -4.36 8.82
N THR A 309 -6.45 -5.03 9.76
CA THR A 309 -4.98 -5.10 9.75
C THR A 309 -4.52 -6.05 8.66
N GLN A 310 -3.32 -5.84 8.14
CA GLN A 310 -2.76 -6.61 7.04
C GLN A 310 -1.40 -7.20 7.41
N THR A 311 -0.89 -8.09 6.56
CA THR A 311 0.43 -8.74 6.70
C THR A 311 0.63 -9.43 8.06
N GLY A 312 -0.45 -9.90 8.68
CA GLY A 312 -0.42 -10.64 9.94
C GLY A 312 0.07 -9.86 11.17
N LEU A 313 0.16 -8.53 11.12
CA LEU A 313 0.77 -7.70 12.18
C LEU A 313 0.11 -7.82 13.56
N THR A 314 -1.18 -8.12 13.60
CA THR A 314 -1.93 -8.29 14.85
C THR A 314 -2.49 -9.69 14.98
N MET A 315 -2.03 -10.61 14.14
CA MET A 315 -2.56 -11.96 14.06
C MET A 315 -1.79 -12.84 15.03
N GLU A 316 -2.50 -13.53 15.92
CA GLU A 316 -1.91 -14.44 16.89
C GLU A 316 -2.69 -15.74 16.93
N LYS A 317 -1.99 -16.87 16.99
CA LYS A 317 -2.60 -18.19 17.23
C LYS A 317 -2.67 -18.39 18.74
N ALA A 318 -3.87 -18.42 19.28
CA ALA A 318 -4.12 -18.77 20.67
C ALA A 318 -4.38 -20.27 20.76
N ASP A 319 -3.47 -21.01 21.39
CA ASP A 319 -3.61 -22.46 21.60
C ASP A 319 -4.52 -22.79 22.79
N THR A 320 -4.78 -21.83 23.69
CA THR A 320 -5.61 -22.02 24.89
C THR A 320 -6.47 -20.79 25.21
N PRO A 321 -7.53 -20.93 26.03
CA PRO A 321 -8.32 -19.80 26.53
C PRO A 321 -7.48 -18.73 27.24
N GLU A 322 -6.46 -19.13 27.99
CA GLU A 322 -5.57 -18.22 28.72
C GLU A 322 -4.75 -17.36 27.74
N ALA A 323 -4.24 -17.97 26.66
CA ALA A 323 -3.54 -17.25 25.61
C ALA A 323 -4.46 -16.26 24.89
N ALA A 324 -5.69 -16.67 24.57
CA ALA A 324 -6.69 -15.79 23.98
C ALA A 324 -7.05 -14.62 24.91
N LEU A 325 -7.24 -14.88 26.20
CA LEU A 325 -7.53 -13.85 27.19
C LEU A 325 -6.37 -12.85 27.34
N ALA A 326 -5.13 -13.33 27.35
CA ALA A 326 -3.93 -12.49 27.39
C ALA A 326 -3.86 -11.56 26.17
N TRP A 327 -4.16 -12.07 24.97
CA TRP A 327 -4.21 -11.26 23.76
C TRP A 327 -5.28 -10.17 23.83
N LEU A 328 -6.48 -10.51 24.34
CA LEU A 328 -7.61 -9.59 24.50
C LEU A 328 -7.29 -8.47 25.49
N ARG A 329 -6.63 -8.78 26.62
CA ARG A 329 -6.21 -7.77 27.61
C ARG A 329 -5.31 -6.67 27.04
N ALA A 330 -4.60 -6.94 25.94
CA ALA A 330 -3.76 -5.96 25.26
C ALA A 330 -4.51 -5.14 24.17
N ARG A 331 -5.83 -5.32 24.03
CA ARG A 331 -6.65 -4.59 23.03
C ARG A 331 -7.30 -3.35 23.62
N THR A 332 -7.65 -2.41 22.75
CA THR A 332 -8.35 -1.19 23.15
C THR A 332 -9.86 -1.40 23.16
N PRO A 333 -10.61 -0.77 24.08
CA PRO A 333 -12.07 -0.84 24.08
C PRO A 333 -12.68 -0.48 22.72
N ARG A 334 -13.74 -1.20 22.34
CA ARG A 334 -14.48 -1.06 21.07
C ARG A 334 -13.68 -1.36 19.80
N GLN A 335 -12.47 -1.88 19.91
CA GLN A 335 -11.71 -2.31 18.75
C GLN A 335 -12.44 -3.45 18.02
N ALA A 336 -12.54 -3.37 16.69
CA ALA A 336 -13.09 -4.46 15.89
C ALA A 336 -12.06 -5.59 15.78
N LEU A 337 -12.48 -6.80 16.11
CA LEU A 337 -11.67 -8.01 16.15
C LEU A 337 -12.27 -9.08 15.23
N LEU A 338 -11.45 -10.04 14.83
CA LEU A 338 -11.85 -11.29 14.19
C LEU A 338 -11.29 -12.46 14.99
N ALA A 339 -12.14 -13.43 15.30
CA ALA A 339 -11.77 -14.75 15.76
C ALA A 339 -11.97 -15.73 14.60
N ILE A 340 -10.94 -16.50 14.27
CA ILE A 340 -10.87 -17.30 13.04
C ILE A 340 -10.46 -18.72 13.42
N GLU A 341 -11.15 -19.71 12.88
CA GLU A 341 -10.77 -21.12 12.97
C GLU A 341 -9.33 -21.31 12.48
N TYR A 342 -8.51 -21.99 13.27
CA TYR A 342 -7.18 -22.41 12.82
C TYR A 342 -7.30 -23.73 12.07
N LEU A 343 -6.82 -23.75 10.83
CA LEU A 343 -6.72 -24.95 10.01
C LEU A 343 -5.26 -25.39 9.97
N ASP A 344 -4.96 -26.52 10.61
CA ASP A 344 -3.61 -27.06 10.62
C ASP A 344 -3.35 -27.88 9.37
N LEU A 345 -2.57 -27.32 8.44
CA LEU A 345 -2.34 -27.89 7.11
C LEU A 345 -0.85 -27.95 6.74
N PRO A 346 0.01 -28.59 7.56
CA PRO A 346 1.36 -28.95 7.12
C PRO A 346 1.31 -30.10 6.11
N ASP A 347 2.31 -30.17 5.23
CA ASP A 347 2.58 -31.37 4.44
C ASP A 347 3.25 -32.47 5.27
N ALA A 348 3.52 -33.62 4.65
CA ALA A 348 4.15 -34.77 5.30
C ALA A 348 5.55 -34.45 5.86
N GLU A 349 6.21 -33.40 5.35
CA GLU A 349 7.50 -32.92 5.83
C GLU A 349 7.37 -31.81 6.89
N GLY A 350 6.16 -31.49 7.33
CA GLY A 350 5.89 -30.45 8.33
C GLY A 350 5.87 -29.03 7.78
N HIS A 351 5.89 -28.83 6.46
CA HIS A 351 5.88 -27.50 5.85
C HIS A 351 4.47 -27.02 5.52
N TYR A 352 4.24 -25.74 5.78
CA TYR A 352 3.02 -25.04 5.38
C TYR A 352 3.19 -24.45 3.99
N ARG A 353 2.08 -24.40 3.24
CA ARG A 353 2.06 -23.91 1.86
C ARG A 353 1.03 -22.80 1.68
N LYS A 354 1.39 -21.81 0.86
CA LYS A 354 0.47 -20.75 0.45
C LYS A 354 0.74 -20.33 -0.98
N MET A 355 -0.24 -20.54 -1.83
CA MET A 355 -0.27 -20.04 -3.19
C MET A 355 -1.01 -18.71 -3.24
N ARG A 356 -0.63 -17.88 -4.22
CA ARG A 356 -1.34 -16.66 -4.56
C ARG A 356 -1.61 -16.64 -6.05
N CYS A 357 -2.84 -16.28 -6.41
CA CYS A 357 -3.20 -15.81 -7.73
C CYS A 357 -3.84 -14.41 -7.67
N PHE A 358 -3.79 -13.71 -8.80
CA PHE A 358 -4.68 -12.59 -9.08
C PHE A 358 -5.77 -13.03 -10.05
N PHE A 359 -6.92 -12.40 -9.95
CA PHE A 359 -7.90 -12.36 -11.01
C PHE A 359 -7.91 -10.95 -11.60
N ILE A 360 -7.78 -10.86 -12.92
CA ILE A 360 -7.83 -9.61 -13.69
C ILE A 360 -8.79 -9.82 -14.86
N ASP A 361 -9.88 -9.05 -14.92
CA ASP A 361 -10.96 -9.24 -15.90
C ASP A 361 -11.45 -10.71 -15.96
N GLY A 362 -11.68 -11.30 -14.78
CA GLY A 362 -12.15 -12.68 -14.64
C GLY A 362 -11.13 -13.78 -14.96
N GLN A 363 -9.91 -13.43 -15.38
CA GLN A 363 -8.86 -14.40 -15.74
C GLN A 363 -7.87 -14.61 -14.59
N LEU A 364 -7.49 -15.87 -14.34
CA LEU A 364 -6.52 -16.27 -13.32
C LEU A 364 -5.07 -15.99 -13.78
N TYR A 365 -4.29 -15.36 -12.90
CA TYR A 365 -2.84 -15.15 -13.05
C TYR A 365 -2.10 -15.66 -11.82
N PRO A 366 -1.24 -16.68 -11.94
CA PRO A 366 -0.47 -17.20 -10.81
C PRO A 366 0.62 -16.18 -10.38
N VAL A 367 0.80 -16.01 -9.07
CA VAL A 367 1.75 -15.02 -8.49
C VAL A 367 2.89 -15.69 -7.75
N ALA A 368 2.56 -16.66 -6.90
CA ALA A 368 3.54 -17.31 -6.02
C ALA A 368 3.03 -18.66 -5.51
N SER A 369 3.96 -19.56 -5.19
CA SER A 369 3.72 -20.75 -4.37
C SER A 369 4.78 -20.81 -3.28
N LEU A 370 4.41 -20.33 -2.08
CA LEU A 370 5.31 -20.17 -0.95
C LEU A 370 5.30 -21.41 -0.07
N VAL A 371 6.47 -21.74 0.46
CA VAL A 371 6.67 -22.80 1.46
C VAL A 371 7.31 -22.19 2.70
N SER A 372 6.82 -22.57 3.87
CA SER A 372 7.36 -22.14 5.18
C SER A 372 7.35 -23.30 6.17
N ASP A 373 8.23 -23.25 7.16
CA ASP A 373 8.22 -24.09 8.37
C ASP A 373 7.32 -23.51 9.48
N THR A 374 6.60 -22.42 9.20
CA THR A 374 5.63 -21.80 10.09
C THR A 374 4.29 -21.60 9.39
N TRP A 375 3.20 -21.71 10.14
CA TRP A 375 1.84 -21.56 9.63
C TRP A 375 1.54 -20.16 9.04
N GLN A 376 2.23 -19.13 9.55
CA GLN A 376 2.04 -17.74 9.13
C GLN A 376 2.99 -17.38 7.99
N ILE A 377 2.56 -17.66 6.75
CA ILE A 377 3.42 -17.52 5.58
C ILE A 377 3.47 -16.10 5.02
N HIS A 378 4.69 -15.58 4.89
CA HIS A 378 5.01 -14.28 4.32
C HIS A 378 5.97 -14.39 3.14
N SER A 379 5.95 -13.42 2.23
CA SER A 379 6.86 -13.42 1.06
C SER A 379 8.35 -13.37 1.45
N GLY A 380 8.68 -12.99 2.69
CA GLY A 380 10.04 -13.02 3.21
C GLY A 380 10.56 -14.44 3.47
N ASP A 381 9.67 -15.42 3.70
CA ASP A 381 10.06 -16.82 3.96
C ASP A 381 10.80 -17.44 2.77
N ARG A 382 10.58 -16.91 1.56
CA ARG A 382 11.35 -17.26 0.36
C ARG A 382 12.86 -17.27 0.62
N TYR A 383 13.39 -16.24 1.29
CA TYR A 383 14.83 -16.09 1.50
C TYR A 383 15.39 -17.01 2.58
N ARG A 384 14.52 -17.53 3.45
CA ARG A 384 14.91 -18.39 4.58
C ARG A 384 14.71 -19.87 4.24
N VAL A 385 13.64 -20.20 3.53
CA VAL A 385 13.20 -21.57 3.23
C VAL A 385 13.44 -21.91 1.76
N MET A 386 12.90 -21.13 0.82
CA MET A 386 12.91 -21.51 -0.61
C MET A 386 14.25 -21.30 -1.31
N ASP A 387 15.06 -20.32 -0.90
CA ASP A 387 16.36 -19.98 -1.52
C ASP A 387 17.28 -21.20 -1.65
N ARG A 388 17.20 -22.13 -0.68
CA ARG A 388 18.00 -23.36 -0.63
C ARG A 388 17.20 -24.63 -0.92
N HIS A 389 15.92 -24.52 -1.27
CA HIS A 389 15.03 -25.66 -1.44
C HIS A 389 14.62 -25.81 -2.92
N ALA A 390 15.42 -26.54 -3.69
CA ALA A 390 15.22 -26.72 -5.14
C ALA A 390 13.83 -27.25 -5.50
N ALA A 391 13.31 -28.22 -4.75
CA ALA A 391 11.96 -28.75 -4.99
C ALA A 391 10.84 -27.72 -4.72
N ALA A 392 11.00 -26.81 -3.76
CA ALA A 392 10.02 -25.74 -3.53
C ALA A 392 10.00 -24.75 -4.71
N GLN A 393 11.17 -24.39 -5.23
CA GLN A 393 11.27 -23.55 -6.43
C GLN A 393 10.75 -24.25 -7.69
N ALA A 394 10.96 -25.57 -7.82
CA ALA A 394 10.43 -26.36 -8.93
C ALA A 394 8.89 -26.41 -8.90
N ARG A 395 8.30 -26.62 -7.72
CA ARG A 395 6.83 -26.55 -7.55
C ARG A 395 6.28 -25.17 -7.87
N GLU A 396 6.95 -24.11 -7.44
CA GLU A 396 6.53 -22.75 -7.80
C GLU A 396 6.62 -22.51 -9.30
N ARG A 397 7.66 -23.00 -9.98
CA ARG A 397 7.74 -22.92 -11.45
C ARG A 397 6.57 -23.63 -12.12
N ALA A 398 6.26 -24.86 -11.70
CA ALA A 398 5.12 -25.61 -12.23
C ALA A 398 3.80 -24.87 -12.04
N TRP A 399 3.56 -24.30 -10.86
CA TRP A 399 2.39 -23.46 -10.57
C TRP A 399 2.30 -22.22 -11.48
N LEU A 400 3.43 -21.53 -11.70
CA LEU A 400 3.46 -20.32 -12.52
C LEU A 400 3.23 -20.62 -14.00
N GLU A 401 3.78 -21.74 -14.49
CA GLU A 401 3.72 -22.16 -15.89
C GLU A 401 2.36 -22.73 -16.28
N ASP A 402 1.83 -23.65 -15.47
CA ASP A 402 0.60 -24.39 -15.76
C ASP A 402 -0.24 -24.58 -14.48
N PRO A 403 -1.08 -23.58 -14.12
CA PRO A 403 -1.97 -23.66 -12.97
C PRO A 403 -2.87 -24.91 -12.95
N GLU A 404 -3.40 -25.31 -14.10
CA GLU A 404 -4.32 -26.44 -14.21
C GLU A 404 -3.58 -27.78 -14.12
N GLY A 405 -2.43 -27.92 -14.79
CA GLY A 405 -1.58 -29.10 -14.60
C GLY A 405 -1.00 -29.22 -13.19
N HIS A 406 -0.79 -28.10 -12.50
CA HIS A 406 -0.27 -28.09 -11.12
C HIS A 406 -1.33 -28.45 -10.07
N LEU A 407 -2.54 -27.89 -10.18
CA LEU A 407 -3.61 -28.08 -9.18
C LEU A 407 -4.62 -29.16 -9.55
N GLY A 408 -4.78 -29.44 -10.84
CA GLY A 408 -5.91 -30.18 -11.41
C GLY A 408 -7.09 -29.28 -11.76
N ALA A 409 -7.95 -29.78 -12.65
CA ALA A 409 -9.11 -29.06 -13.18
C ALA A 409 -10.12 -28.64 -12.10
N ARG A 410 -10.39 -29.52 -11.11
CA ARG A 410 -11.40 -29.26 -10.07
C ARG A 410 -11.03 -28.07 -9.16
N PRO A 411 -9.81 -27.96 -8.59
CA PRO A 411 -9.42 -26.77 -7.85
C PRO A 411 -9.42 -25.48 -8.67
N VAL A 412 -9.02 -25.54 -9.95
CA VAL A 412 -9.05 -24.36 -10.84
C VAL A 412 -10.50 -23.90 -11.10
N ALA A 413 -11.42 -24.84 -11.35
CA ALA A 413 -12.84 -24.52 -11.49
C ALA A 413 -13.40 -23.89 -10.21
N ALA A 414 -13.09 -24.45 -9.03
CA ALA A 414 -13.53 -23.89 -7.75
C ALA A 414 -12.97 -22.47 -7.51
N LEU A 415 -11.71 -22.20 -7.89
CA LEU A 415 -11.14 -20.85 -7.85
C LEU A 415 -11.85 -19.88 -8.80
N GLN A 416 -12.28 -20.34 -9.99
CA GLN A 416 -13.07 -19.55 -10.91
C GLN A 416 -14.45 -19.23 -10.33
N GLU A 417 -15.13 -20.21 -9.72
CA GLU A 417 -16.42 -19.97 -9.04
C GLU A 417 -16.27 -18.97 -7.88
N VAL A 418 -15.17 -19.02 -7.12
CA VAL A 418 -14.84 -17.99 -6.12
C VAL A 418 -14.69 -16.62 -6.78
N ALA A 419 -14.05 -16.54 -7.94
CA ALA A 419 -13.87 -15.27 -8.65
C ALA A 419 -15.18 -14.69 -9.15
N ASP A 420 -16.06 -15.52 -9.71
CA ASP A 420 -17.38 -15.12 -10.17
C ASP A 420 -18.23 -14.62 -8.99
N GLN A 421 -18.16 -15.30 -7.84
CA GLN A 421 -18.84 -14.88 -6.61
C GLN A 421 -18.27 -13.58 -6.01
N ILE A 422 -16.97 -13.32 -6.17
CA ILE A 422 -16.31 -12.08 -5.72
C ILE A 422 -16.67 -10.91 -6.63
N GLY A 423 -16.70 -11.13 -7.95
CA GLY A 423 -17.15 -10.16 -8.96
C GLY A 423 -16.27 -8.93 -9.15
N LEU A 424 -15.09 -8.86 -8.50
CA LEU A 424 -14.15 -7.74 -8.66
C LEU A 424 -13.36 -7.87 -9.97
N ASP A 425 -13.12 -6.73 -10.63
CA ASP A 425 -12.28 -6.66 -11.84
C ASP A 425 -10.82 -7.04 -11.55
N PHE A 426 -10.31 -6.63 -10.40
CA PHE A 426 -8.97 -6.96 -9.90
C PHE A 426 -9.00 -7.32 -8.42
N PHE A 427 -8.62 -8.55 -8.10
CA PHE A 427 -8.40 -8.99 -6.73
C PHE A 427 -7.41 -10.15 -6.69
N GLY A 428 -7.06 -10.64 -5.50
CA GLY A 428 -6.25 -11.85 -5.36
C GLY A 428 -6.78 -12.80 -4.31
N ILE A 429 -6.31 -14.04 -4.40
CA ILE A 429 -6.65 -15.13 -3.48
C ILE A 429 -5.35 -15.70 -2.92
N ASP A 430 -5.26 -15.78 -1.58
CA ASP A 430 -4.29 -16.60 -0.87
C ASP A 430 -4.94 -17.92 -0.48
N PHE A 431 -4.37 -19.05 -0.92
CA PHE A 431 -4.97 -20.37 -0.70
C PHE A 431 -3.91 -21.49 -0.61
N CYS A 432 -4.34 -22.68 -0.19
CA CYS A 432 -3.63 -23.93 -0.42
C CYS A 432 -4.61 -25.05 -0.81
N LEU A 433 -4.11 -26.26 -1.02
CA LEU A 433 -4.95 -27.46 -1.10
C LEU A 433 -4.86 -28.22 0.23
N ASP A 434 -5.99 -28.75 0.70
CA ASP A 434 -6.02 -29.73 1.78
C ASP A 434 -5.76 -31.17 1.26
N PRO A 435 -5.62 -32.18 2.14
CA PRO A 435 -5.35 -33.55 1.72
C PRO A 435 -6.41 -34.17 0.80
N ASP A 436 -7.65 -33.66 0.83
CA ASP A 436 -8.75 -34.11 -0.04
C ASP A 436 -8.77 -33.37 -1.39
N GLY A 437 -7.80 -32.47 -1.62
CA GLY A 437 -7.69 -31.66 -2.82
C GLY A 437 -8.66 -30.48 -2.87
N ARG A 438 -9.29 -30.11 -1.74
CA ARG A 438 -10.15 -28.91 -1.67
C ARG A 438 -9.30 -27.66 -1.55
N VAL A 439 -9.76 -26.57 -2.15
CA VAL A 439 -9.10 -25.26 -2.07
C VAL A 439 -9.43 -24.63 -0.72
N VAL A 440 -8.41 -24.49 0.12
CA VAL A 440 -8.51 -23.78 1.40
C VAL A 440 -8.17 -22.32 1.20
N VAL A 441 -9.16 -21.43 1.24
CA VAL A 441 -8.97 -20.00 1.02
C VAL A 441 -8.70 -19.29 2.34
N PHE A 442 -7.56 -18.59 2.43
CA PHE A 442 -7.17 -17.80 3.59
C PHE A 442 -7.57 -16.33 3.47
N GLU A 443 -7.57 -15.80 2.24
CA GLU A 443 -7.90 -14.41 1.96
C GLU A 443 -8.31 -14.26 0.49
N ALA A 444 -9.38 -13.50 0.21
CA ALA A 444 -9.86 -13.21 -1.14
C ALA A 444 -10.37 -11.76 -1.20
N ASN A 445 -9.54 -10.82 -1.63
CA ASN A 445 -9.90 -9.39 -1.70
C ASN A 445 -8.92 -8.60 -2.58
N ALA A 446 -9.21 -7.31 -2.78
CA ALA A 446 -8.36 -6.40 -3.54
C ALA A 446 -7.14 -5.88 -2.76
N ALA A 447 -7.05 -6.10 -1.45
CA ALA A 447 -5.97 -5.60 -0.58
C ALA A 447 -4.67 -6.43 -0.70
N MET A 448 -4.33 -6.82 -1.93
CA MET A 448 -3.19 -7.64 -2.26
C MET A 448 -2.09 -6.82 -2.95
N ARG A 449 -0.83 -7.15 -2.67
CA ARG A 449 0.33 -6.44 -3.23
C ARG A 449 0.90 -7.18 -4.44
N HIS A 450 0.84 -6.57 -5.61
CA HIS A 450 1.72 -6.88 -6.74
C HIS A 450 3.08 -6.21 -6.53
N ASN A 451 4.19 -6.95 -6.76
CA ASN A 451 5.55 -6.41 -6.65
C ASN A 451 6.60 -7.33 -7.28
N PHE A 452 7.76 -6.73 -7.60
CA PHE A 452 8.94 -7.41 -8.14
C PHE A 452 10.05 -7.66 -7.10
N ASP A 453 9.78 -7.49 -5.80
CA ASP A 453 10.82 -7.46 -4.76
C ASP A 453 11.67 -8.75 -4.75
N HIS A 454 11.05 -9.90 -5.04
CA HIS A 454 11.68 -11.22 -5.04
C HIS A 454 12.28 -11.64 -6.39
N ALA A 455 11.92 -10.96 -7.49
CA ALA A 455 12.30 -11.35 -8.85
C ALA A 455 13.81 -11.25 -9.12
N ARG A 456 14.59 -10.61 -8.23
CA ARG A 456 16.06 -10.63 -8.33
C ARG A 456 16.65 -11.94 -7.80
N ALA A 457 16.12 -12.47 -6.70
CA ALA A 457 16.58 -13.73 -6.10
C ALA A 457 15.93 -14.95 -6.77
N PHE A 458 14.71 -14.79 -7.27
CA PHE A 458 13.92 -15.81 -7.96
C PHE A 458 13.59 -15.33 -9.38
N PRO A 459 14.57 -15.26 -10.29
CA PRO A 459 14.40 -14.63 -11.61
C PRO A 459 13.35 -15.29 -12.48
N TYR A 460 13.05 -16.57 -12.27
CA TYR A 460 12.00 -17.29 -13.00
C TYR A 460 10.59 -16.73 -12.75
N THR A 461 10.36 -15.92 -11.69
CA THR A 461 9.03 -15.33 -11.44
C THR A 461 8.76 -14.09 -12.29
N ARG A 462 9.82 -13.44 -12.82
CA ARG A 462 9.71 -12.15 -13.52
C ARG A 462 8.73 -12.15 -14.70
N PRO A 463 8.77 -13.10 -15.65
CA PRO A 463 7.88 -13.07 -16.80
C PRO A 463 6.40 -13.11 -16.41
N TYR A 464 6.06 -13.88 -15.37
CA TYR A 464 4.70 -14.01 -14.85
C TYR A 464 4.23 -12.72 -14.15
N LEU A 465 5.12 -12.06 -13.42
CA LEU A 465 4.84 -10.76 -12.81
C LEU A 465 4.66 -9.64 -13.86
N GLU A 466 5.42 -9.67 -14.94
CA GLU A 466 5.26 -8.76 -16.08
C GLU A 466 3.91 -9.01 -16.78
N ARG A 467 3.53 -10.27 -17.00
CA ARG A 467 2.22 -10.64 -17.56
C ARG A 467 1.05 -10.11 -16.73
N ILE A 468 1.16 -10.11 -15.40
CA ILE A 468 0.16 -9.53 -14.49
C ILE A 468 0.04 -8.02 -14.71
N SER A 469 1.17 -7.31 -14.79
CA SER A 469 1.18 -5.86 -15.05
C SER A 469 0.54 -5.55 -16.41
N ASP A 470 0.90 -6.31 -17.45
CA ASP A 470 0.36 -6.14 -18.79
C ASP A 470 -1.15 -6.41 -18.85
N ALA A 471 -1.62 -7.45 -18.16
CA ALA A 471 -3.05 -7.77 -18.05
C ALA A 471 -3.82 -6.63 -17.36
N PHE A 472 -3.29 -6.09 -16.26
CA PHE A 472 -3.92 -4.97 -15.56
C PHE A 472 -3.97 -3.72 -16.44
N VAL A 473 -2.88 -3.39 -17.15
CA VAL A 473 -2.85 -2.27 -18.11
C VAL A 473 -3.87 -2.48 -19.23
N ALA A 474 -3.99 -3.69 -19.76
CA ALA A 474 -4.96 -4.02 -20.82
C ALA A 474 -6.41 -3.84 -20.33
N MET A 475 -6.73 -4.29 -19.12
CA MET A 475 -8.04 -4.05 -18.47
C MET A 475 -8.35 -2.56 -18.37
N VAL A 476 -7.40 -1.77 -17.83
CA VAL A 476 -7.58 -0.32 -17.67
C VAL A 476 -7.78 0.36 -19.03
N ARG A 477 -7.04 -0.04 -20.08
CA ARG A 477 -7.22 0.48 -21.45
C ARG A 477 -8.60 0.19 -21.99
N ARG A 478 -9.10 -1.05 -21.86
CA ARG A 478 -10.45 -1.43 -22.31
C ARG A 478 -11.51 -0.60 -21.62
N ARG A 479 -11.45 -0.48 -20.29
CA ARG A 479 -12.40 0.32 -19.51
C ARG A 479 -12.33 1.81 -19.82
N SER A 480 -11.16 2.32 -20.19
CA SER A 480 -10.99 3.75 -20.53
C SER A 480 -11.51 4.14 -21.92
N ALA A 481 -11.84 3.17 -22.77
CA ALA A 481 -12.31 3.38 -24.14
C ALA A 481 -13.84 3.36 -24.28
N VAL A 482 -14.55 3.09 -23.18
CA VAL A 482 -16.01 3.17 -23.04
C VAL A 482 -16.37 4.61 -22.68
#